data_AF-A0A7K0FJC1-F1
#
_entry.id   AF-A0A7K0FJC1-F1
#
_cell.length_a   1.000
_cell.length_b   1.000
_cell.length_c   1.000
_cell.angle_alpha   90.00
_cell.angle_beta   90.00
_cell.angle_gamma   90.00
#
_symmetry.space_group_name_H-M   'P 1'
#
loop_
_entity.id
_entity.type
_entity.pdbx_description
1 polymer ?
#
loop_
_entity_poly.entity_id
_entity_poly.type
_entity_poly.pdbx_seq_one_letter_code
_entity_poly.pdbx_strand_id
1 'polypeptide(L)'
;MTQTKINHPDEYIAQLPLERQEVMQKLRTTILGNLPEGYTEEMSYGMIGFVVPHSLYPKGYHCDPKLPLPFISLASQKNFIALYHMGLYADENLLQWFKEAYPQHSKAKLDMGKSCIRFKKINEIPFALIAELVQKMSVQDWVKIYESTYK
;
A
#
# COMPACT_ATOMS: atom_id res chain seq x y z
N MET A 1 -5.66 29.21 -5.90
CA MET A 1 -6.26 27.87 -5.99
C MET A 1 -6.15 27.25 -4.61
N THR A 2 -7.24 27.27 -3.84
CA THR A 2 -7.30 26.66 -2.50
C THR A 2 -7.20 25.14 -2.69
N GLN A 3 -6.04 24.59 -2.38
CA GLN A 3 -5.81 23.15 -2.41
C GLN A 3 -6.59 22.55 -1.24
N THR A 4 -7.77 22.01 -1.51
CA THR A 4 -8.57 21.29 -0.50
C THR A 4 -7.69 20.20 0.08
N LYS A 5 -7.30 20.36 1.35
CA LYS A 5 -6.48 19.38 2.05
C LYS A 5 -7.38 18.18 2.35
N ILE A 6 -7.26 17.13 1.54
CA ILE A 6 -8.01 15.88 1.74
C ILE A 6 -7.49 15.26 3.03
N ASN A 7 -8.35 15.16 4.03
CA ASN A 7 -7.96 14.69 5.35
C ASN A 7 -8.49 13.28 5.66
N HIS A 8 -9.36 12.72 4.80
CA HIS A 8 -9.95 11.40 4.99
C HIS A 8 -9.86 10.50 3.74
N PRO A 9 -9.60 9.19 3.87
CA PRO A 9 -9.59 8.24 2.76
C PRO A 9 -10.91 8.19 1.95
N ASP A 10 -12.05 8.39 2.60
CA ASP A 10 -13.35 8.45 1.91
C ASP A 10 -13.44 9.68 0.98
N GLU A 11 -12.99 10.85 1.46
CA GLU A 11 -12.95 12.07 0.67
C GLU A 11 -11.98 11.93 -0.52
N TYR A 12 -10.87 11.20 -0.32
CA TYR A 12 -9.93 10.89 -1.38
C TYR A 12 -10.59 10.09 -2.51
N ILE A 13 -11.33 9.02 -2.17
CA ILE A 13 -12.03 8.18 -3.14
C ILE A 13 -13.14 8.96 -3.84
N ALA A 14 -13.94 9.74 -3.11
CA ALA A 14 -15.06 10.50 -3.65
C ALA A 14 -14.64 11.54 -4.71
N GLN A 15 -13.40 12.02 -4.67
CA GLN A 15 -12.84 12.97 -5.64
C GLN A 15 -12.30 12.31 -6.92
N LEU A 16 -12.21 10.99 -6.97
CA LEU A 16 -11.73 10.27 -8.15
C LEU A 16 -12.81 10.20 -9.23
N PRO A 17 -12.44 10.03 -10.51
CA PRO A 17 -13.39 9.67 -11.57
C PRO A 17 -14.21 8.44 -11.17
N LEU A 18 -15.50 8.41 -11.50
CA LEU A 18 -16.45 7.34 -11.10
C LEU A 18 -15.90 5.94 -11.40
N GLU A 19 -15.30 5.75 -12.57
CA GLU A 19 -14.68 4.48 -13.00
C GLU A 19 -13.57 3.98 -12.07
N ARG A 20 -12.95 4.88 -11.29
CA ARG A 20 -11.87 4.55 -10.35
C ARG A 20 -12.34 4.37 -8.93
N GLN A 21 -13.49 4.95 -8.57
CA GLN A 21 -13.99 4.90 -7.20
C GLN A 21 -14.23 3.45 -6.77
N GLU A 22 -14.90 2.66 -7.61
CA GLU A 22 -15.22 1.26 -7.30
C GLU A 22 -13.96 0.41 -7.08
N VAL A 23 -13.01 0.46 -8.02
CA VAL A 23 -11.78 -0.33 -7.95
C VAL A 23 -10.87 0.12 -6.79
N MET A 24 -10.81 1.43 -6.50
CA MET A 24 -10.03 1.97 -5.38
C MET A 24 -10.67 1.59 -4.04
N GLN A 25 -11.99 1.67 -3.93
CA GLN A 25 -12.72 1.21 -2.75
C GLN A 25 -12.51 -0.30 -2.56
N LYS A 26 -12.57 -1.09 -3.62
CA LYS A 26 -12.35 -2.54 -3.55
C LYS A 26 -10.92 -2.86 -3.11
N LEU A 27 -9.91 -2.17 -3.62
CA LEU A 27 -8.52 -2.32 -3.16
C LEU A 27 -8.38 -1.94 -1.69
N ARG A 28 -8.93 -0.79 -1.28
CA ARG A 28 -8.92 -0.33 0.11
C ARG A 28 -9.57 -1.36 1.05
N THR A 29 -10.77 -1.83 0.73
CA THR A 29 -11.47 -2.86 1.50
C THR A 29 -10.68 -4.17 1.53
N THR A 30 -10.05 -4.56 0.41
CA THR A 30 -9.20 -5.76 0.35
C THR A 30 -8.01 -5.62 1.29
N ILE A 31 -7.35 -4.46 1.31
CA ILE A 31 -6.22 -4.23 2.21
C ILE A 31 -6.71 -4.26 3.66
N LEU A 32 -7.71 -3.46 4.02
CA LEU A 32 -8.24 -3.38 5.39
C LEU A 32 -8.69 -4.74 5.94
N GLY A 33 -9.39 -5.55 5.13
CA GLY A 33 -9.88 -6.85 5.56
C GLY A 33 -8.79 -7.91 5.73
N ASN A 34 -7.56 -7.65 5.29
CA ASN A 34 -6.44 -8.59 5.33
C ASN A 34 -5.22 -8.00 6.07
N LEU A 35 -5.32 -6.77 6.54
CA LEU A 35 -4.22 -6.05 7.18
C LEU A 35 -3.95 -6.66 8.56
N PRO A 36 -2.71 -7.07 8.88
CA PRO A 36 -2.38 -7.57 10.20
C PRO A 36 -2.70 -6.55 11.30
N GLU A 37 -2.98 -7.06 12.50
CA GLU A 37 -3.29 -6.21 13.65
C GLU A 37 -2.16 -5.22 13.96
N GLY A 38 -2.54 -3.99 14.33
CA GLY A 38 -1.63 -2.93 14.73
C GLY A 38 -1.34 -1.90 13.63
N TYR A 39 -1.55 -2.22 12.36
CA TYR A 39 -1.55 -1.19 11.32
C TYR A 39 -2.81 -0.32 11.38
N THR A 40 -2.70 0.94 10.98
CA THR A 40 -3.81 1.89 10.91
C THR A 40 -3.89 2.55 9.53
N GLU A 41 -5.11 2.88 9.09
CA GLU A 41 -5.33 3.65 7.87
C GLU A 41 -5.31 5.16 8.16
N GLU A 42 -4.61 5.93 7.33
CA GLU A 42 -4.59 7.39 7.38
C GLU A 42 -4.32 8.00 6.00
N MET A 43 -4.51 9.31 5.86
CA MET A 43 -4.00 10.04 4.70
C MET A 43 -2.50 10.32 4.89
N SER A 44 -1.66 9.81 3.99
CA SER A 44 -0.21 9.98 4.02
C SER A 44 0.29 10.43 2.65
N TYR A 45 1.07 11.51 2.59
CA TYR A 45 1.57 12.10 1.33
C TYR A 45 0.50 12.34 0.25
N GLY A 46 -0.73 12.69 0.64
CA GLY A 46 -1.84 12.94 -0.29
C GLY A 46 -2.46 11.68 -0.91
N MET A 47 -2.19 10.51 -0.34
CA MET A 47 -2.77 9.23 -0.74
C MET A 47 -3.22 8.44 0.51
N ILE A 48 -3.93 7.34 0.29
CA ILE A 48 -4.33 6.45 1.39
C ILE A 48 -3.10 5.67 1.83
N GLY A 49 -2.77 5.71 3.11
CA GLY A 49 -1.65 5.02 3.72
C GLY A 49 -2.12 4.01 4.77
N PHE A 50 -1.44 2.88 4.85
CA PHE A 50 -1.55 1.91 5.93
C PHE A 50 -0.19 1.87 6.62
N VAL A 51 -0.17 2.26 7.90
CA VAL A 51 1.05 2.65 8.61
C VAL A 51 1.11 1.97 9.97
N VAL A 52 2.32 1.87 10.54
CA VAL A 52 2.47 1.53 11.97
C VAL A 52 2.37 2.84 12.76
N PRO A 53 1.35 3.01 13.61
CA PRO A 53 1.12 4.26 14.33
C PRO A 53 2.22 4.52 15.37
N HIS A 54 2.43 5.79 15.73
CA HIS A 54 3.40 6.18 16.76
C HIS A 54 3.15 5.55 18.13
N SER A 55 1.91 5.18 18.44
CA SER A 55 1.58 4.44 19.66
C SER A 55 2.29 3.09 19.74
N LEU A 56 2.54 2.44 18.60
CA LEU A 56 3.28 1.18 18.50
C LEU A 56 4.76 1.38 18.16
N TYR A 57 5.08 2.40 17.38
CA TYR A 57 6.46 2.70 17.00
C TYR A 57 6.77 4.21 17.14
N PRO A 58 7.15 4.67 18.35
CA PRO A 58 7.32 6.10 18.64
C PRO A 58 8.40 6.82 17.84
N LYS A 59 9.35 6.08 17.26
CA LYS A 59 10.45 6.65 16.47
C LYS A 59 10.01 7.14 15.08
N GLY A 60 8.85 6.70 14.60
CA GLY A 60 8.29 7.13 13.31
C GLY A 60 9.19 6.81 12.11
N TYR A 61 8.90 7.47 10.99
CA TYR A 61 9.68 7.33 9.76
C TYR A 61 11.04 8.02 9.87
N HIS A 62 12.11 7.44 9.28
CA HIS A 62 13.48 7.88 9.53
C HIS A 62 13.80 9.21 8.83
N CYS A 63 13.15 9.51 7.70
CA CYS A 63 13.33 10.81 7.04
C CYS A 63 12.57 11.93 7.76
N ASP A 64 11.42 11.62 8.36
CA ASP A 64 10.61 12.56 9.14
C ASP A 64 9.92 11.81 10.29
N PRO A 65 10.49 11.83 11.51
CA PRO A 65 9.96 11.12 12.68
C PRO A 65 8.57 11.57 13.12
N LYS A 66 8.04 12.68 12.57
CA LYS A 66 6.65 13.12 12.81
C LYS A 66 5.64 12.30 12.01
N LEU A 67 6.10 11.57 10.99
CA LEU A 67 5.27 10.66 10.22
C LEU A 67 5.35 9.26 10.81
N PRO A 68 4.23 8.53 10.88
CA PRO A 68 4.24 7.14 11.30
C PRO A 68 5.04 6.30 10.30
N LEU A 69 5.41 5.09 10.70
CA LEU A 69 6.23 4.22 9.88
C LEU A 69 5.40 3.70 8.68
N PRO A 70 5.71 4.08 7.43
CA PRO A 70 4.92 3.68 6.27
C PRO A 70 5.06 2.19 5.98
N PHE A 71 3.96 1.56 5.55
CA PHE A 71 3.97 0.15 5.13
C PHE A 71 3.34 -0.05 3.75
N ILE A 72 2.07 0.33 3.57
CA ILE A 72 1.39 0.29 2.27
C ILE A 72 0.83 1.67 1.93
N SER A 73 0.78 2.02 0.65
CA SER A 73 0.03 3.17 0.20
C SER A 73 -0.71 2.90 -1.11
N LEU A 74 -1.90 3.48 -1.25
CA LEU A 74 -2.78 3.30 -2.40
C LEU A 74 -3.06 4.66 -3.04
N ALA A 75 -2.68 4.81 -4.31
CA ALA A 75 -2.81 6.06 -5.05
C ALA A 75 -3.42 5.87 -6.45
N SER A 76 -4.28 6.80 -6.84
CA SER A 76 -4.81 6.94 -8.20
C SER A 76 -3.92 7.88 -9.01
N GLN A 77 -3.06 7.33 -9.87
CA GLN A 77 -2.14 8.09 -10.73
C GLN A 77 -2.77 8.30 -12.12
N LYS A 78 -2.34 9.33 -12.87
CA LYS A 78 -2.97 9.69 -14.16
C LYS A 78 -3.28 8.49 -15.07
N ASN A 79 -2.36 7.53 -15.19
CA ASN A 79 -2.48 6.40 -16.13
C ASN A 79 -2.64 5.02 -15.47
N PHE A 80 -2.59 4.91 -14.14
CA PHE A 80 -2.66 3.64 -13.44
C PHE A 80 -3.06 3.82 -11.98
N ILE A 81 -3.48 2.74 -11.34
CA ILE A 81 -3.59 2.69 -9.88
C ILE A 81 -2.28 2.12 -9.33
N ALA A 82 -1.71 2.78 -8.33
CA ALA A 82 -0.45 2.43 -7.71
C ALA A 82 -0.70 1.83 -6.33
N LEU A 83 -0.15 0.64 -6.07
CA LEU A 83 -0.02 0.07 -4.75
C LEU A 83 1.46 0.05 -4.38
N TYR A 84 1.82 0.89 -3.43
CA TYR A 84 3.15 0.90 -2.82
C TYR A 84 3.15 -0.08 -1.66
N HIS A 85 4.11 -1.00 -1.65
CA HIS A 85 4.27 -1.97 -0.56
C HIS A 85 5.73 -1.99 -0.13
N MET A 86 6.01 -1.49 1.07
CA MET A 86 7.37 -1.35 1.56
C MET A 86 8.02 -2.70 1.88
N GLY A 87 7.23 -3.70 2.27
CA GLY A 87 7.72 -5.08 2.41
C GLY A 87 8.33 -5.66 1.12
N LEU A 88 7.72 -5.42 -0.05
CA LEU A 88 8.28 -5.88 -1.35
C LEU A 88 9.59 -5.19 -1.70
N TYR A 89 9.85 -4.02 -1.13
CA TYR A 89 11.10 -3.30 -1.35
C TYR A 89 12.20 -3.76 -0.39
N ALA A 90 11.85 -4.10 0.84
CA ALA A 90 12.82 -4.42 1.89
C ALA A 90 13.10 -5.92 2.06
N ASP A 91 12.21 -6.81 1.59
CA ASP A 91 12.34 -8.26 1.68
C ASP A 91 12.41 -8.89 0.27
N GLU A 92 13.60 -9.35 -0.11
CA GLU A 92 13.84 -9.99 -1.40
C GLU A 92 13.08 -11.31 -1.57
N ASN A 93 12.86 -12.06 -0.49
CA ASN A 93 12.11 -13.32 -0.55
C ASN A 93 10.64 -13.06 -0.82
N LEU A 94 10.06 -12.05 -0.15
CA LEU A 94 8.68 -11.63 -0.41
C LEU A 94 8.52 -11.13 -1.85
N LEU A 95 9.50 -10.38 -2.37
CA LEU A 95 9.52 -9.92 -3.76
C LEU A 95 9.57 -11.07 -4.76
N GLN A 96 10.43 -12.07 -4.53
CA GLN A 96 10.54 -13.25 -5.39
C GLN A 96 9.23 -14.04 -5.39
N TRP A 97 8.69 -14.35 -4.20
CA TRP A 97 7.39 -15.01 -4.07
C TRP A 97 6.29 -14.28 -4.85
N PHE A 98 6.20 -12.95 -4.71
CA PHE A 98 5.16 -12.17 -5.39
C PHE A 98 5.31 -12.23 -6.92
N LYS A 99 6.54 -12.17 -7.44
CA LYS A 99 6.81 -12.28 -8.89
C LYS A 99 6.44 -13.65 -9.45
N GLU A 100 6.67 -14.71 -8.69
CA GLU A 100 6.32 -16.09 -9.07
C GLU A 100 4.82 -16.37 -8.97
N ALA A 101 4.16 -15.79 -7.97
CA ALA A 101 2.72 -15.92 -7.79
C ALA A 101 1.93 -15.11 -8.84
N TYR A 102 2.36 -13.89 -9.19
CA TYR A 102 1.61 -12.98 -10.06
C TYR A 102 1.04 -13.60 -11.36
N PRO A 103 1.82 -14.33 -12.20
CA PRO A 103 1.30 -14.91 -13.45
C PRO A 103 0.24 -16.00 -13.23
N GLN A 104 0.11 -16.54 -12.02
CA GLN A 104 -0.91 -17.54 -11.67
C GLN A 104 -2.26 -16.88 -11.32
N HIS A 105 -2.24 -15.59 -10.95
CA HIS A 105 -3.41 -14.85 -10.51
C HIS A 105 -3.87 -13.75 -11.48
N SER A 106 -3.03 -13.36 -12.46
CA SER A 106 -3.39 -12.36 -13.48
C SER A 106 -2.84 -12.72 -14.85
N LYS A 107 -3.63 -12.38 -15.89
CA LYS A 107 -3.20 -12.43 -17.30
C LYS A 107 -2.36 -11.20 -17.68
N ALA A 108 -2.43 -10.12 -16.90
CA ALA A 108 -1.57 -8.96 -17.09
C ALA A 108 -0.13 -9.32 -16.77
N LYS A 109 0.82 -8.74 -17.50
CA LYS A 109 2.22 -8.72 -17.06
C LYS A 109 2.34 -7.82 -15.82
N LEU A 110 3.07 -8.28 -14.81
CA LEU A 110 3.45 -7.47 -13.65
C LEU A 110 4.26 -6.24 -14.11
N ASP A 111 3.71 -5.04 -13.88
CA ASP A 111 4.40 -3.76 -14.03
C ASP A 111 4.67 -3.21 -12.63
N MET A 112 5.94 -3.10 -12.26
CA MET A 112 6.32 -2.56 -10.96
C MET A 112 7.65 -1.79 -10.99
N GLY A 113 7.78 -0.84 -10.07
CA GLY A 113 9.06 -0.28 -9.61
C GLY A 113 9.60 -1.04 -8.40
N LYS A 114 10.46 -0.40 -7.60
CA LYS A 114 11.06 -0.99 -6.39
C LYS A 114 10.01 -1.41 -5.34
N SER A 115 9.08 -0.52 -5.01
CA SER A 115 7.97 -0.78 -4.07
C SER A 115 6.59 -0.67 -4.71
N CYS A 116 6.52 -0.18 -5.96
CA CYS A 116 5.28 0.30 -6.56
C CYS A 116 4.76 -0.68 -7.61
N ILE A 117 3.66 -1.36 -7.33
CA ILE A 117 2.90 -2.15 -8.30
C ILE A 117 1.97 -1.21 -9.06
N ARG A 118 1.96 -1.28 -10.40
CA ARG A 118 1.20 -0.38 -11.28
C ARG A 118 0.10 -1.12 -12.02
N PHE A 119 -1.14 -0.90 -11.65
CA PHE A 119 -2.31 -1.47 -12.31
C PHE A 119 -2.82 -0.54 -13.42
N LYS A 120 -2.45 -0.84 -14.67
CA LYS A 120 -2.97 -0.12 -15.85
C LYS A 120 -4.35 -0.62 -16.31
N LYS A 121 -4.64 -1.90 -16.05
CA LYS A 121 -5.91 -2.54 -16.39
C LYS A 121 -6.67 -2.88 -15.11
N ILE A 122 -7.65 -2.05 -14.78
CA ILE A 122 -8.43 -2.19 -13.52
C ILE A 122 -9.16 -3.53 -13.41
N ASN A 123 -9.56 -4.11 -14.54
CA ASN A 123 -10.29 -5.39 -14.61
C ASN A 123 -9.39 -6.62 -14.43
N GLU A 124 -8.06 -6.45 -14.47
CA GLU A 124 -7.09 -7.55 -14.36
C GLU A 124 -6.32 -7.51 -13.02
N ILE A 125 -6.76 -6.68 -12.07
CA ILE A 125 -6.15 -6.58 -10.73
C ILE A 125 -6.39 -7.89 -9.96
N PRO A 126 -5.32 -8.60 -9.54
CA PRO A 126 -5.45 -9.87 -8.84
C PRO A 126 -5.75 -9.65 -7.34
N PHE A 127 -6.98 -9.27 -7.01
CA PHE A 127 -7.38 -8.94 -5.62
C PHE A 127 -7.05 -10.02 -4.59
N ALA A 128 -7.21 -11.30 -4.95
CA ALA A 128 -6.87 -12.42 -4.06
C ALA A 128 -5.37 -12.48 -3.73
N LEU A 129 -4.50 -12.22 -4.72
CA LEU A 129 -3.05 -12.16 -4.49
C LEU A 129 -2.65 -10.94 -3.67
N ILE A 130 -3.35 -9.80 -3.86
CA ILE A 130 -3.12 -8.61 -3.03
C ILE A 130 -3.54 -8.86 -1.58
N ALA A 131 -4.66 -9.55 -1.36
CA ALA A 131 -5.06 -9.98 -0.02
C ALA A 131 -3.99 -10.84 0.64
N GLU A 132 -3.46 -11.85 -0.07
CA GLU A 132 -2.39 -12.70 0.46
C GLU A 132 -1.11 -11.89 0.75
N LEU A 133 -0.70 -11.02 -0.17
CA LEU A 133 0.46 -10.15 0.00
C LEU A 133 0.39 -9.32 1.29
N VAL A 134 -0.77 -8.70 1.56
CA VAL A 134 -0.98 -7.86 2.74
C VAL A 134 -0.80 -8.64 4.05
N GLN A 135 -1.18 -9.91 4.08
CA GLN A 135 -1.06 -10.76 5.27
C GLN A 135 0.37 -11.22 5.56
N LYS A 136 1.29 -11.14 4.59
CA LYS A 136 2.63 -11.76 4.68
C LYS A 136 3.58 -11.09 5.66
N MET A 137 3.26 -9.90 6.18
CA MET A 137 4.18 -9.13 7.00
C MET A 137 3.47 -8.46 8.18
N SER A 138 3.68 -9.00 9.38
CA SER A 138 3.18 -8.41 10.62
C SER A 138 3.86 -7.06 10.91
N VAL A 139 3.30 -6.28 11.83
CA VAL A 139 3.92 -5.04 12.33
C VAL A 139 5.31 -5.32 12.88
N GLN A 140 5.48 -6.41 13.63
CA GLN A 140 6.74 -6.79 14.26
C GLN A 140 7.80 -7.16 13.22
N ASP A 141 7.42 -7.94 12.20
CA ASP A 141 8.32 -8.28 11.08
C ASP A 141 8.75 -7.02 10.34
N TRP A 142 7.78 -6.13 10.05
CA TRP A 142 8.06 -4.88 9.35
C TRP A 142 9.00 -3.97 10.14
N VAL A 143 8.73 -3.74 11.42
CA VAL A 143 9.59 -2.92 12.29
C VAL A 143 11.00 -3.51 12.38
N LYS A 144 11.13 -4.84 12.49
CA LYS A 144 12.43 -5.52 12.54
C LYS A 144 13.24 -5.31 11.25
N ILE A 145 12.64 -5.55 10.09
CA ILE A 145 13.27 -5.35 8.78
C ILE A 145 13.66 -3.87 8.60
N TYR A 146 12.76 -2.97 9.00
CA TYR A 146 12.97 -1.54 8.88
C TYR A 146 14.15 -1.06 9.73
N GLU A 147 14.23 -1.49 11.00
CA GLU A 147 15.34 -1.15 11.87
C GLU A 147 16.66 -1.76 11.38
N SER A 148 16.69 -2.96 10.80
CA SER A 148 17.94 -3.54 10.28
C SER A 148 18.44 -2.92 8.98
N THR A 149 17.58 -2.21 8.25
CA THR A 149 17.91 -1.62 6.95
C THR A 149 18.32 -0.16 7.06
N TYR A 150 17.68 0.59 7.98
CA TYR A 150 17.81 2.04 8.08
C TYR A 150 18.38 2.52 9.41
N LYS A 151 18.80 1.62 10.31
CA LYS A 151 19.59 1.92 11.50
C LYS A 151 20.79 1.00 11.60
#